data_AF-A0A7D9K4Y3-F1
#
_entry.id   AF-A0A7D9K4Y3-F1
#
_cell.length_a   1.000
_cell.length_b   1.000
_cell.length_c   1.000
_cell.angle_alpha   90.00
_cell.angle_beta   90.00
_cell.angle_gamma   90.00
#
_symmetry.space_group_name_H-M   'P 1'
#
loop_
_entity.id
_entity.type
_entity.pdbx_description
1 polymer ?
#
loop_
_entity_poly.entity_id
_entity_poly.type
_entity_poly.pdbx_seq_one_letter_code
_entity_poly.pdbx_strand_id
1 'polypeptide(L)'
;MNFIGRLRLHFLLVLLSISAASASGFASCTSSSFSRSIGYILYGFLLGEVEVGDIMECKKRCIISVNCVSVNILANADGRFVCQLNSGRKEDGVSVQFVQHGAGEYYGLKEKKLCNNYGKTCDNASPWYAFNQTYFQYVRTGLLHSEAKEYCKEQNGGLVSISSEEEQTFLHKTLIDPDTAGQYIERREIKSKTRKERFENRL
;
A
#
# COMPACT_ATOMS: atom_id res chain seq x y z
N MET A 1 18.54 20.19 37.39
CA MET A 1 19.07 19.25 36.37
C MET A 1 17.93 18.92 35.43
N ASN A 2 17.98 19.44 34.20
CA ASN A 2 16.92 19.31 33.20
C ASN A 2 17.05 17.98 32.45
N PHE A 3 16.14 17.04 32.68
CA PHE A 3 15.96 15.88 31.81
C PHE A 3 14.83 16.18 30.82
N ILE A 4 15.16 16.87 29.72
CA ILE A 4 14.29 16.92 28.54
C ILE A 4 14.61 15.66 27.72
N GLY A 5 13.96 14.55 28.07
CA GLY A 5 13.98 13.35 27.25
C GLY A 5 13.31 13.66 25.91
N ARG A 6 14.10 13.81 24.85
CA ARG A 6 13.57 13.88 23.47
C ARG A 6 12.97 12.52 23.13
N LEU A 7 11.65 12.44 23.14
CA LEU A 7 10.91 11.26 22.67
C LEU A 7 11.17 11.11 21.16
N ARG A 8 11.99 10.12 20.78
CA ARG A 8 12.15 9.71 19.37
C ARG A 8 10.90 8.90 19.01
N LEU A 9 10.04 9.44 18.16
CA LEU A 9 8.89 8.70 17.63
C LEU A 9 9.32 7.90 16.40
N HIS A 10 8.85 6.65 16.32
CA HIS A 10 8.76 5.95 15.04
C HIS A 10 7.51 6.47 14.30
N PHE A 11 7.58 6.63 12.97
CA PHE A 11 6.49 7.22 12.20
C PHE A 11 6.11 6.37 10.97
N LEU A 12 4.82 6.37 10.66
CA LEU A 12 4.25 5.81 9.44
C LEU A 12 4.15 6.92 8.38
N LEU A 13 4.70 6.65 7.21
CA LEU A 13 4.57 7.50 6.03
C LEU A 13 3.34 7.09 5.23
N VAL A 14 2.69 8.09 4.66
CA VAL A 14 1.61 7.92 3.68
C VAL A 14 1.93 8.72 2.43
N LEU A 15 1.97 8.06 1.28
CA LEU A 15 1.83 8.78 0.02
C LEU A 15 0.35 9.00 -0.23
N LEU A 16 -0.14 10.21 0.03
CA LEU A 16 -1.45 10.63 -0.44
C LEU A 16 -1.38 10.72 -1.96
N SER A 17 -2.15 9.85 -2.63
CA SER A 17 -2.60 9.95 -4.02
C SER A 17 -1.56 10.49 -5.01
N ILE A 18 -0.90 9.60 -5.75
CA ILE A 18 -0.24 9.99 -7.01
C ILE A 18 -1.35 10.46 -7.95
N SER A 19 -1.56 11.78 -8.03
CA SER A 19 -1.99 12.38 -9.28
C SER A 19 -0.82 12.24 -10.24
N ALA A 20 -1.01 11.59 -11.39
CA ALA A 20 0.01 11.26 -12.37
C ALA A 20 0.79 12.46 -12.99
N ALA A 21 0.63 13.68 -12.46
CA ALA A 21 1.16 14.91 -13.01
C ALA A 21 2.55 15.34 -12.50
N SER A 22 3.16 14.62 -11.54
CA SER A 22 4.53 14.96 -11.07
C SER A 22 5.42 13.73 -10.90
N ALA A 23 5.37 12.82 -11.87
CA ALA A 23 6.31 11.71 -12.00
C ALA A 23 7.60 12.13 -12.70
N SER A 24 8.34 13.12 -12.18
CA SER A 24 9.70 13.44 -12.67
C SER A 24 10.82 12.68 -11.93
N GLY A 25 10.47 11.76 -11.01
CA GLY A 25 11.43 10.96 -10.22
C GLY A 25 11.26 9.44 -10.27
N PHE A 26 10.32 8.90 -11.04
CA PHE A 26 10.15 7.44 -11.18
C PHE A 26 10.98 6.92 -12.36
N ALA A 27 12.28 6.69 -12.15
CA ALA A 27 13.14 6.12 -13.19
C ALA A 27 12.67 4.73 -13.64
N SER A 28 12.93 4.46 -14.92
CA SER A 28 12.68 3.26 -15.73
C SER A 28 12.51 1.93 -14.97
N CYS A 29 11.28 1.60 -14.58
CA CYS A 29 10.89 0.27 -14.09
C CYS A 29 10.64 -0.69 -15.27
N THR A 30 11.70 -1.10 -16.01
CA THR A 30 11.53 -1.77 -17.32
C THR A 30 11.91 -3.25 -17.39
N SER A 31 12.22 -3.93 -16.28
CA SER A 31 12.64 -5.35 -16.29
C SER A 31 11.70 -6.35 -15.62
N SER A 32 10.61 -5.89 -14.97
CA SER A 32 9.59 -6.78 -14.40
C SER A 32 8.69 -7.33 -15.50
N SER A 33 8.34 -8.62 -15.43
CA SER A 33 7.54 -9.30 -16.44
C SER A 33 6.21 -9.80 -15.87
N PHE A 34 5.17 -9.76 -16.70
CA PHE A 34 3.83 -10.23 -16.35
C PHE A 34 3.39 -11.35 -17.30
N SER A 35 2.76 -12.38 -16.75
CA SER A 35 1.84 -13.23 -17.51
C SER A 35 0.58 -12.44 -17.84
N ARG A 36 -0.08 -12.74 -18.96
CA ARG A 36 -1.31 -12.08 -19.39
C ARG A 36 -2.39 -13.12 -19.67
N SER A 37 -3.64 -12.83 -19.33
CA SER A 37 -4.80 -13.63 -19.69
C SER A 37 -5.95 -12.69 -20.07
N ILE A 38 -6.24 -12.64 -21.38
CA ILE A 38 -7.24 -11.73 -21.96
C ILE A 38 -8.64 -12.30 -21.69
N GLY A 39 -9.56 -11.43 -21.28
CA GLY A 39 -10.93 -11.83 -21.01
C GLY A 39 -11.10 -12.55 -19.68
N TYR A 40 -10.15 -12.42 -18.76
CA TYR A 40 -10.18 -13.01 -17.41
C TYR A 40 -9.76 -12.00 -16.36
N ILE A 41 -10.29 -12.15 -15.15
CA ILE A 41 -9.92 -11.39 -13.95
C ILE A 41 -9.85 -12.31 -12.73
N LEU A 42 -9.17 -11.86 -11.69
CA LEU A 42 -9.06 -12.53 -10.40
C LEU A 42 -9.93 -11.83 -9.34
N TYR A 43 -10.77 -12.59 -8.63
CA TYR A 43 -11.61 -12.11 -7.53
C TYR A 43 -11.07 -12.52 -6.15
N GLY A 44 -11.41 -11.73 -5.11
CA GLY A 44 -11.18 -12.08 -3.70
C GLY A 44 -9.82 -11.67 -3.12
N PHE A 45 -8.90 -11.19 -3.96
CA PHE A 45 -7.55 -10.77 -3.56
C PHE A 45 -7.32 -9.26 -3.67
N LEU A 46 -8.40 -8.48 -3.77
CA LEU A 46 -8.35 -7.04 -4.04
C LEU A 46 -7.67 -6.28 -2.89
N LEU A 47 -6.58 -5.60 -3.20
CA LEU A 47 -5.92 -4.64 -2.32
C LEU A 47 -6.52 -3.25 -2.45
N GLY A 48 -7.05 -2.93 -3.62
CA GLY A 48 -7.59 -1.63 -3.96
C GLY A 48 -7.75 -1.46 -5.46
N GLU A 49 -8.54 -0.46 -5.84
CA GLU A 49 -8.76 -0.10 -7.24
C GLU A 49 -8.56 1.39 -7.49
N VAL A 50 -8.10 1.72 -8.70
CA VAL A 50 -7.82 3.11 -9.10
C VAL A 50 -8.02 3.28 -10.60
N GLU A 51 -8.60 4.40 -11.00
CA GLU A 51 -8.74 4.78 -12.40
C GLU A 51 -7.47 5.48 -12.90
N VAL A 52 -6.98 5.10 -14.08
CA VAL A 52 -5.77 5.64 -14.72
C VAL A 52 -5.98 5.88 -16.21
N GLY A 53 -5.16 6.76 -16.79
CA GLY A 53 -5.17 7.02 -18.24
C GLY A 53 -4.32 6.07 -19.08
N ASP A 54 -3.41 5.32 -18.45
CA ASP A 54 -2.47 4.42 -19.14
C ASP A 54 -2.38 3.06 -18.42
N ILE A 55 -2.55 1.98 -19.19
CA ILE A 55 -2.38 0.60 -18.73
C ILE A 55 -1.03 0.34 -18.07
N MET A 56 0.02 1.05 -18.50
CA MET A 56 1.35 0.92 -17.92
C MET A 56 1.39 1.41 -16.47
N GLU A 57 0.53 2.37 -16.11
CA GLU A 57 0.40 2.84 -14.74
C GLU A 57 -0.09 1.72 -13.82
N CYS A 58 -1.07 0.91 -14.23
CA CYS A 58 -1.53 -0.25 -13.46
C CYS A 58 -0.39 -1.21 -13.10
N LYS A 59 0.49 -1.51 -14.08
CA LYS A 59 1.63 -2.41 -13.88
C LYS A 59 2.67 -1.80 -12.94
N LYS A 60 3.01 -0.52 -13.12
CA LYS A 60 3.94 0.21 -12.25
C LYS A 60 3.46 0.22 -10.80
N ARG A 61 2.18 0.51 -10.58
CA ARG A 61 1.53 0.50 -9.26
C ARG A 61 1.73 -0.84 -8.54
N CYS A 62 1.58 -1.96 -9.25
CA CYS A 62 1.83 -3.28 -8.68
C CYS A 62 3.31 -3.59 -8.42
N ILE A 63 4.21 -3.17 -9.33
CA ILE A 63 5.67 -3.38 -9.16
C ILE A 63 6.18 -2.64 -7.90
N ILE A 64 5.72 -1.42 -7.68
CA ILE A 64 6.12 -0.59 -6.53
C ILE A 64 5.59 -1.17 -5.22
N SER A 65 4.39 -1.73 -5.24
CA SER A 65 3.71 -2.24 -4.05
C SER A 65 4.14 -3.65 -3.67
N VAL A 66 4.85 -3.85 -2.56
CA VAL A 66 5.35 -5.16 -2.12
C VAL A 66 4.26 -6.22 -2.04
N ASN A 67 3.11 -5.91 -1.46
CA ASN A 67 1.98 -6.83 -1.32
C ASN A 67 1.18 -7.05 -2.61
N CYS A 68 1.50 -6.40 -3.74
CA CYS A 68 0.86 -6.67 -5.02
C CYS A 68 1.65 -7.72 -5.83
N VAL A 69 0.94 -8.74 -6.32
CA VAL A 69 1.48 -9.84 -7.13
C VAL A 69 0.71 -10.07 -8.43
N SER A 70 -0.47 -9.47 -8.60
CA SER A 70 -1.18 -9.46 -9.86
C SER A 70 -2.10 -8.23 -9.98
N VAL A 71 -2.59 -7.97 -11.19
CA VAL A 71 -3.48 -6.85 -11.49
C VAL A 71 -4.58 -7.30 -12.43
N ASN A 72 -5.83 -6.91 -12.14
CA ASN A 72 -6.86 -6.86 -13.18
C ASN A 72 -6.88 -5.47 -13.80
N ILE A 73 -6.97 -5.41 -15.13
CA ILE A 73 -7.10 -4.15 -15.87
C ILE A 73 -8.44 -4.23 -16.60
N LEU A 74 -9.34 -3.31 -16.26
CA LEU A 74 -10.65 -3.19 -16.89
C LEU A 74 -10.67 -1.94 -17.75
N ALA A 75 -11.05 -2.08 -19.03
CA ALA A 75 -11.20 -0.94 -19.92
C ALA A 75 -12.56 -0.27 -19.68
N ASN A 76 -12.55 1.04 -19.49
CA ASN A 76 -13.76 1.87 -19.41
C ASN A 76 -14.16 2.34 -20.82
N ALA A 77 -15.44 2.70 -20.98
CA ALA A 77 -15.97 3.18 -22.26
C ALA A 77 -15.35 4.52 -22.73
N ASP A 78 -14.79 5.29 -21.81
CA ASP A 78 -14.14 6.58 -22.06
C ASP A 78 -12.66 6.45 -22.46
N GLY A 79 -12.14 5.21 -22.58
CA GLY A 79 -10.75 4.93 -22.91
C GLY A 79 -9.79 4.96 -21.73
N ARG A 80 -10.28 5.18 -20.49
CA ARG A 80 -9.50 5.01 -19.26
C ARG A 80 -9.52 3.56 -18.79
N PHE A 81 -8.72 3.27 -17.78
CA PHE A 81 -8.59 1.92 -17.22
C PHE A 81 -8.83 1.94 -15.72
N VAL A 82 -9.52 0.93 -15.21
CA VAL A 82 -9.53 0.63 -13.77
C VAL A 82 -8.48 -0.44 -13.50
N CYS A 83 -7.51 -0.10 -12.66
CA CYS A 83 -6.52 -1.03 -12.14
C CYS A 83 -7.03 -1.60 -10.83
N GLN A 84 -7.17 -2.92 -10.73
CA GLN A 84 -7.42 -3.62 -9.47
C GLN A 84 -6.14 -4.34 -9.06
N LEU A 85 -5.47 -3.84 -8.02
CA LEU A 85 -4.24 -4.44 -7.49
C LEU A 85 -4.60 -5.63 -6.62
N ASN A 86 -3.91 -6.76 -6.78
CA ASN A 86 -4.24 -7.99 -6.08
C ASN A 86 -3.04 -8.56 -5.29
N SER A 87 -3.34 -9.09 -4.11
CA SER A 87 -2.37 -9.78 -3.24
C SER A 87 -2.16 -11.26 -3.57
N GLY A 88 -3.00 -11.82 -4.44
CA GLY A 88 -2.92 -13.20 -4.90
C GLY A 88 -2.75 -13.33 -6.41
N ARG A 89 -2.49 -14.56 -6.84
CA ARG A 89 -2.33 -14.98 -8.22
C ARG A 89 -3.45 -15.92 -8.63
N LYS A 90 -3.60 -16.14 -9.93
CA LYS A 90 -4.53 -17.17 -10.46
C LYS A 90 -4.18 -18.59 -9.97
N GLU A 91 -2.93 -18.84 -9.61
CA GLU A 91 -2.48 -20.10 -9.02
C GLU A 91 -2.78 -20.22 -7.51
N ASP A 92 -2.99 -19.11 -6.81
CA ASP A 92 -3.25 -19.09 -5.36
C ASP A 92 -4.73 -19.36 -5.04
N GLY A 93 -5.61 -19.31 -6.05
CA GLY A 93 -7.06 -19.38 -5.90
C GLY A 93 -7.67 -20.73 -6.23
N VAL A 94 -8.87 -20.95 -5.71
CA VAL A 94 -9.78 -21.98 -6.22
C VAL A 94 -10.20 -21.54 -7.64
N SER A 95 -10.40 -22.49 -8.57
CA SER A 95 -10.76 -22.21 -9.97
C SER A 95 -11.93 -21.22 -10.16
N VAL A 96 -12.80 -21.08 -9.16
CA VAL A 96 -13.94 -20.15 -9.15
C VAL A 96 -13.55 -18.68 -8.99
N GLN A 97 -12.33 -18.35 -8.59
CA GLN A 97 -11.88 -16.97 -8.40
C GLN A 97 -11.25 -16.37 -9.65
N PHE A 98 -10.82 -17.21 -10.60
CA PHE A 98 -10.25 -16.77 -11.87
C PHE A 98 -11.28 -16.98 -12.98
N VAL A 99 -12.02 -15.92 -13.30
CA VAL A 99 -13.24 -16.03 -14.10
C VAL A 99 -13.18 -15.18 -15.35
N GLN A 100 -14.01 -15.55 -16.33
CA GLN A 100 -14.16 -14.78 -17.57
C GLN A 100 -14.78 -13.42 -17.29
N HIS A 101 -14.24 -12.40 -17.95
CA HIS A 101 -14.75 -11.03 -17.91
C HIS A 101 -14.39 -10.32 -19.22
N GLY A 102 -15.40 -10.06 -20.06
CA GLY A 102 -15.18 -9.62 -21.45
C GLY A 102 -14.40 -8.31 -21.61
N ALA A 103 -14.48 -7.41 -20.64
CA ALA A 103 -13.75 -6.13 -20.63
C ALA A 103 -12.46 -6.15 -19.79
N GLY A 104 -12.10 -7.31 -19.22
CA GLY A 104 -11.04 -7.44 -18.23
C GLY A 104 -9.85 -8.25 -18.73
N GLU A 105 -8.66 -7.85 -18.29
CA GLU A 105 -7.44 -8.60 -18.50
C GLU A 105 -6.69 -8.81 -17.19
N TYR A 106 -6.25 -10.05 -16.96
CA TYR A 106 -5.44 -10.41 -15.81
C TYR A 106 -3.95 -10.34 -16.17
N TYR A 107 -3.17 -9.74 -15.27
CA TYR A 107 -1.72 -9.64 -15.35
C TYR A 107 -1.07 -10.19 -14.08
N GLY A 108 -0.48 -11.38 -14.13
CA GLY A 108 0.23 -11.98 -13.00
C GLY A 108 1.73 -11.68 -13.04
N LEU A 109 2.29 -11.07 -11.99
CA LEU A 109 3.70 -10.72 -11.91
C LEU A 109 4.56 -11.99 -11.82
N LYS A 110 5.44 -12.21 -12.79
CA LYS A 110 6.35 -13.37 -12.81
C LYS A 110 7.61 -13.12 -12.00
N GLU A 111 8.23 -11.96 -12.21
CA GLU A 111 9.41 -11.51 -11.47
C GLU A 111 9.22 -10.06 -11.05
N LYS A 112 9.47 -9.80 -9.76
CA LYS A 112 9.48 -8.46 -9.20
C LYS A 112 10.91 -7.95 -9.16
N LYS A 113 11.29 -7.16 -10.16
CA LYS A 113 12.55 -6.41 -10.14
C LYS A 113 12.25 -5.01 -9.64
N LEU A 114 12.66 -4.73 -8.41
CA LEU A 114 12.54 -3.40 -7.80
C LEU A 114 13.34 -2.39 -8.63
N CYS A 115 12.77 -1.20 -8.84
CA CYS A 115 13.37 -0.19 -9.71
C CYS A 115 14.69 0.29 -9.09
N ASN A 116 15.80 0.16 -9.82
CA ASN A 116 17.10 0.70 -9.42
C ASN A 116 17.21 2.14 -9.94
N ASN A 117 17.13 3.14 -9.06
CA ASN A 117 17.37 4.53 -9.42
C ASN A 117 18.89 4.76 -9.50
N TYR A 118 19.54 4.57 -10.65
CA TYR A 118 20.92 5.06 -10.91
C TYR A 118 21.93 4.85 -9.74
N GLY A 119 22.00 3.65 -9.16
CA GLY A 119 22.95 3.38 -8.07
C GLY A 119 22.60 4.02 -6.71
N LYS A 120 21.45 4.71 -6.60
CA LYS A 120 20.65 4.74 -5.38
C LYS A 120 19.63 3.61 -5.49
N THR A 121 20.11 2.40 -5.31
CA THR A 121 19.29 1.41 -4.64
C THR A 121 18.76 2.07 -3.38
N CYS A 122 17.44 1.99 -3.17
CA CYS A 122 16.87 2.18 -1.86
C CYS A 122 17.32 1.01 -0.95
N ASP A 123 18.62 0.75 -0.83
CA ASP A 123 19.18 -0.33 -0.02
C ASP A 123 18.87 -0.13 1.48
N ASN A 124 18.30 1.02 1.85
CA ASN A 124 17.79 1.34 3.17
C ASN A 124 16.36 1.93 3.19
N ALA A 125 15.64 2.05 2.05
CA ALA A 125 14.28 2.56 2.10
C ALA A 125 13.30 1.41 2.38
N SER A 126 12.40 1.63 3.34
CA SER A 126 11.43 0.61 3.72
C SER A 126 10.47 0.28 2.56
N PRO A 127 9.95 -0.94 2.47
CA PRO A 127 9.06 -1.31 1.37
C PRO A 127 7.76 -0.49 1.35
N TRP A 128 7.25 -0.21 0.15
CA TRP A 128 5.92 0.38 -0.07
C TRP A 128 4.85 -0.71 -0.13
N TYR A 129 3.69 -0.45 0.46
CA TYR A 129 2.53 -1.35 0.42
C TYR A 129 1.29 -0.59 -0.05
N ALA A 130 0.56 -1.16 -0.98
CA ALA A 130 -0.69 -0.60 -1.48
C ALA A 130 -1.86 -1.07 -0.62
N PHE A 131 -2.78 -0.14 -0.38
CA PHE A 131 -4.10 -0.42 0.15
C PHE A 131 -5.05 0.68 -0.34
N ASN A 132 -6.18 0.25 -0.92
CA ASN A 132 -7.09 1.12 -1.67
C ASN A 132 -6.33 1.94 -2.73
N GLN A 133 -6.49 3.26 -2.70
CA GLN A 133 -5.90 4.18 -3.68
C GLN A 133 -4.55 4.76 -3.22
N THR A 134 -3.99 4.25 -2.11
CA THR A 134 -2.88 4.87 -1.35
C THR A 134 -1.71 3.89 -1.19
N TYR A 135 -0.51 4.44 -1.01
CA TYR A 135 0.69 3.68 -0.66
C TYR A 135 1.21 4.07 0.72
N PHE A 136 1.66 3.06 1.47
CA PHE A 136 2.12 3.20 2.84
C PHE A 136 3.54 2.66 2.98
N GLN A 137 4.35 3.33 3.80
CA GLN A 137 5.71 2.91 4.13
C GLN A 137 5.95 3.18 5.61
N TYR A 138 6.57 2.24 6.31
CA TYR A 138 6.96 2.45 7.70
C TYR A 138 8.44 2.78 7.81
N VAL A 139 8.76 3.99 8.27
CA VAL A 139 10.16 4.39 8.47
C VAL A 139 10.57 4.17 9.91
N ARG A 140 11.51 3.25 10.10
CA ARG A 140 12.04 2.87 11.41
C ARG A 140 12.96 3.94 12.02
N THR A 141 13.39 4.93 11.25
CA THR A 141 14.26 6.02 11.72
C THR A 141 13.51 6.91 12.71
N GLY A 142 14.08 7.08 13.91
CA GLY A 142 13.54 8.00 14.92
C GLY A 142 13.84 9.45 14.54
N LEU A 143 12.85 10.13 13.97
CA LEU A 143 12.91 11.54 13.58
C LEU A 143 12.17 12.43 14.60
N LEU A 144 12.34 13.74 14.52
CA LEU A 144 11.39 14.68 15.11
C LEU A 144 10.15 14.80 14.21
N HIS A 145 9.00 15.20 14.76
CA HIS A 145 7.76 15.33 13.97
C HIS A 145 7.91 16.27 12.77
N SER A 146 8.63 17.40 12.93
CA SER A 146 8.90 18.35 11.85
C SER A 146 9.78 17.73 10.76
N GLU A 147 10.84 17.02 11.14
CA GLU A 147 11.74 16.31 10.23
C GLU A 147 11.02 15.19 9.49
N ALA A 148 10.15 14.45 10.18
CA ALA A 148 9.32 13.41 9.58
C ALA A 148 8.36 13.99 8.53
N LYS A 149 7.73 15.14 8.81
CA LYS A 149 6.86 15.83 7.86
C LYS A 149 7.62 16.31 6.62
N GLU A 150 8.82 16.84 6.80
CA GLU A 150 9.69 17.26 5.69
C GLU A 150 10.15 16.07 4.85
N TYR A 151 10.61 15.01 5.49
CA TYR A 151 10.95 13.74 4.84
C TYR A 151 9.79 13.20 3.99
N CYS A 152 8.56 13.19 4.51
CA CYS A 152 7.39 12.75 3.76
C CYS A 152 7.19 13.57 2.49
N LYS A 153 7.34 14.90 2.59
CA LYS A 153 7.14 15.82 1.46
C LYS A 153 8.18 15.61 0.37
N GLU A 154 9.45 15.36 0.74
CA GLU A 154 10.52 15.06 -0.22
C GLU A 154 10.23 13.78 -1.03
N GLN A 155 9.45 12.86 -0.47
CA GLN A 155 8.99 11.65 -1.16
C GLN A 155 7.67 11.84 -1.93
N ASN A 156 7.18 13.08 -2.08
CA ASN A 156 5.84 13.41 -2.60
C ASN A 156 4.68 12.83 -1.78
N GLY A 157 4.85 12.76 -0.45
CA GLY A 157 3.86 12.24 0.49
C GLY A 157 3.58 13.13 1.69
N GLY A 158 2.94 12.54 2.69
CA GLY A 158 2.59 13.13 3.96
C GLY A 158 2.72 12.12 5.12
N LEU A 159 2.54 12.61 6.34
CA LEU A 159 2.38 11.72 7.49
C LEU A 159 1.04 10.97 7.37
N VAL A 160 0.99 9.75 7.92
CA VAL A 160 -0.24 8.96 7.92
C VAL A 160 -1.41 9.71 8.55
N SER A 161 -2.57 9.63 7.89
CA SER A 161 -3.86 10.01 8.44
C SER A 161 -4.81 8.85 8.23
N ILE A 162 -5.12 8.13 9.30
CA ILE A 162 -5.93 6.91 9.24
C ILE A 162 -7.40 7.29 9.11
N SER A 163 -8.02 6.87 8.01
CA SER A 163 -9.37 7.28 7.65
C SER A 163 -10.45 6.22 7.91
N SER A 164 -10.05 4.95 8.12
CA SER A 164 -10.99 3.84 8.32
C SER A 164 -10.44 2.75 9.24
N GLU A 165 -11.32 1.86 9.72
CA GLU A 165 -10.94 0.70 10.54
C GLU A 165 -10.16 -0.34 9.73
N GLU A 166 -10.49 -0.50 8.46
CA GLU A 166 -9.80 -1.38 7.53
C GLU A 166 -8.37 -0.88 7.27
N GLU A 167 -8.19 0.43 7.08
CA GLU A 167 -6.87 1.05 6.95
C GLU A 167 -6.04 0.86 8.22
N GLN A 168 -6.62 1.13 9.40
CA GLN A 168 -5.96 0.88 10.69
C GLN A 168 -5.51 -0.58 10.83
N THR A 169 -6.39 -1.52 10.46
CA THR A 169 -6.14 -2.95 10.55
C THR A 169 -5.02 -3.38 9.60
N PHE A 170 -5.06 -2.89 8.36
CA PHE A 170 -4.02 -3.12 7.37
C PHE A 170 -2.66 -2.62 7.88
N LEU A 171 -2.57 -1.36 8.32
CA LEU A 171 -1.32 -0.77 8.78
C LEU A 171 -0.73 -1.52 9.98
N HIS A 172 -1.58 -1.89 10.95
CA HIS A 172 -1.13 -2.63 12.12
C HIS A 172 -0.54 -3.99 11.74
N LYS A 173 -1.27 -4.78 10.95
CA LYS A 173 -0.88 -6.14 10.57
C LYS A 173 0.30 -6.19 9.59
N THR A 174 0.42 -5.19 8.72
CA THR A 174 1.39 -5.23 7.62
C THR A 174 2.67 -4.46 7.94
N LEU A 175 2.59 -3.37 8.70
CA LEU A 175 3.72 -2.44 8.87
C LEU A 175 4.26 -2.34 10.29
N ILE A 176 3.38 -2.39 11.29
CA ILE A 176 3.74 -2.15 12.69
C ILE A 176 4.13 -3.45 13.37
N ASP A 177 3.37 -4.52 13.15
CA ASP A 177 3.58 -5.82 13.78
C ASP A 177 3.59 -6.97 12.75
N PRO A 178 4.61 -7.03 11.87
CA PRO A 178 4.73 -8.13 10.92
C PRO A 178 5.14 -9.46 11.57
N ASP A 179 5.68 -9.44 12.80
CA ASP A 179 6.24 -10.61 13.49
C ASP A 179 5.19 -11.40 14.32
N THR A 180 4.00 -10.87 14.59
CA THR A 180 2.87 -11.65 15.15
C THR A 180 1.97 -12.31 14.10
N ALA A 181 2.22 -12.10 12.80
CA ALA A 181 1.45 -12.75 11.72
C ALA A 181 1.63 -14.28 11.68
N GLY A 182 2.57 -14.83 12.46
CA GLY A 182 2.80 -16.26 12.65
C GLY A 182 2.19 -16.88 13.92
N GLN A 183 1.48 -16.13 14.79
CA GLN A 183 0.96 -16.70 16.02
C GLN A 183 -0.42 -16.17 16.40
N TYR A 184 -1.40 -17.06 16.33
CA TYR A 184 -2.77 -16.86 16.78
C TYR A 184 -2.84 -16.37 18.25
N ILE A 185 -3.71 -15.38 18.48
CA ILE A 185 -4.45 -15.04 19.74
C ILE A 185 -3.57 -14.28 20.78
N GLU A 186 -3.95 -13.13 21.36
CA GLU A 186 -5.13 -12.86 22.18
C GLU A 186 -5.38 -11.35 22.40
N ARG A 187 -6.66 -10.98 22.50
CA ARG A 187 -7.18 -9.66 22.90
C ARG A 187 -6.57 -9.12 24.20
N ARG A 188 -5.63 -8.16 24.13
CA ARG A 188 -5.44 -7.09 25.13
C ARG A 188 -4.80 -5.91 24.38
N GLU A 189 -5.57 -4.95 23.87
CA GLU A 189 -5.36 -3.55 24.32
C GLU A 189 -6.50 -2.59 23.89
N ILE A 190 -7.67 -3.10 23.48
CA ILE A 190 -8.85 -2.26 23.15
C ILE A 190 -9.45 -1.57 24.41
N LYS A 191 -8.91 -1.81 25.61
CA LYS A 191 -9.45 -1.25 26.88
C LYS A 191 -9.11 0.23 27.16
N SER A 192 -8.32 0.93 26.33
CA SER A 192 -8.06 2.36 26.59
C SER A 192 -9.14 3.31 26.03
N LYS A 193 -10.06 2.82 25.17
CA LYS A 193 -11.16 3.62 24.60
C LYS A 193 -12.40 3.78 25.50
N THR A 194 -12.49 3.13 26.67
CA THR A 194 -13.60 3.29 27.62
C THR A 194 -13.48 4.52 28.55
N ARG A 195 -12.66 5.52 28.20
CA ARG A 195 -12.59 6.80 28.94
C ARG A 195 -13.74 7.78 28.60
N LYS A 196 -14.82 7.29 27.97
CA LYS A 196 -16.00 8.06 27.54
C LYS A 196 -17.28 7.75 28.33
N GLU A 197 -17.19 7.19 29.54
CA GLU A 197 -18.33 7.00 30.46
C GLU A 197 -18.02 7.40 31.91
N ARG A 198 -17.43 8.58 32.11
CA ARG A 198 -17.42 9.22 33.45
C ARG A 198 -17.63 10.74 33.35
N PHE A 199 -18.59 11.14 32.52
CA PHE A 199 -19.13 12.50 32.48
C PHE A 199 -20.66 12.55 32.67
N GLU A 200 -21.27 11.46 33.15
CA GLU A 200 -22.68 11.43 33.60
C GLU A 200 -22.77 10.99 35.07
N ASN A 201 -22.06 11.71 35.95
CA ASN A 201 -22.32 11.69 37.40
C ASN A 201 -21.83 13.00 38.06
N ARG A 202 -22.28 14.12 37.50
CA ARG A 202 -22.34 15.43 38.15
C ARG A 202 -23.60 16.17 37.71
N LEU A 203 -24.73 15.70 38.21
CA LEU A 203 -25.90 16.48 38.60
C LEU A 203 -26.43 15.87 39.89
#